data_AF-A0A2N1MFK7-F1
#
_entry.id   AF-A0A2N1MFK7-F1
#
_cell.length_a   1.000
_cell.length_b   1.000
_cell.length_c   1.000
_cell.angle_alpha   90.00
_cell.angle_beta   90.00
_cell.angle_gamma   90.00
#
_symmetry.space_group_name_H-M   'P 1'
#
loop_
_entity.id
_entity.type
_entity.pdbx_description
1 polymer ?
#
loop_
_entity_poly.entity_id
_entity_poly.type
_entity_poly.pdbx_seq_one_letter_code
_entity_poly.pdbx_strand_id
1 'polypeptide(L)'
;MEEDHLIQILKRDDLKLEEIEIWDYLIKWGIKNTDSINNLSKWTSNDFTELEKTLHNCIPYIRFSQMPPNVFNIVSTQFNGILPKDLVDDVLQYFSDPNSKPLLKNLPLRVTVYPFDSKIINAKDAALISSWIDKKKGTPYHLRDIPFRFVLIYRASLEEFKFFHNRCDNKGPTVVIIKVRNSGEIIGGYNPLEWRSIKLNGEDMPSNNSEFYNNHKCKTSDSFIFSLFSSTNGVIPTLSRVSSKKEAIIWCKDKGPCFGLQDLWIQSSSRSGKSKQKSYEKTIINKETFEIEEYEVYQIIDTRFSYYEFIKRIFNEARGFSAIKPGPDDRQSGIRLRFSANYTISFGLVLYYIEIRDYGSRVLFQEMVHLGIINISLSCMDVWSFCPKIM
;
A
#
# COMPACT_ATOMS: atom_id res chain seq x y z
N MET A 1 24.52 4.19 25.53
CA MET A 1 24.05 2.87 25.10
C MET A 1 25.28 2.12 24.66
N GLU A 2 25.61 1.03 25.34
CA GLU A 2 26.76 0.19 25.00
C GLU A 2 26.48 -0.61 23.72
N GLU A 3 27.55 -1.05 23.05
CA GLU A 3 27.51 -1.78 21.78
C GLU A 3 26.65 -3.06 21.86
N ASP A 4 26.80 -3.83 22.94
CA ASP A 4 26.06 -5.09 23.12
C ASP A 4 24.53 -4.89 23.13
N HIS A 5 24.08 -3.82 23.80
CA HIS A 5 22.66 -3.46 23.83
C HIS A 5 22.15 -3.05 22.44
N LEU A 6 22.96 -2.30 21.69
CA LEU A 6 22.65 -1.90 20.33
C LEU A 6 22.55 -3.12 19.40
N ILE A 7 23.51 -4.05 19.49
CA ILE A 7 23.47 -5.30 18.73
C ILE A 7 22.21 -6.11 19.06
N GLN A 8 21.81 -6.20 20.33
CA GLN A 8 20.57 -6.88 20.70
C GLN A 8 19.34 -6.23 20.06
N ILE A 9 19.29 -4.89 20.02
CA ILE A 9 18.22 -4.16 19.32
C ILE A 9 18.27 -4.48 17.82
N LEU A 10 19.44 -4.38 17.18
CA LEU A 10 19.59 -4.65 15.74
C LEU A 10 19.27 -6.10 15.35
N LYS A 11 19.41 -7.06 16.26
CA LYS A 11 18.99 -8.45 15.98
C LYS A 11 17.48 -8.62 15.88
N ARG A 12 16.68 -7.73 16.47
CA ARG A 12 15.22 -7.84 16.49
C ARG A 12 14.61 -7.71 15.09
N ASP A 13 13.61 -8.55 14.84
CA ASP A 13 12.83 -8.58 13.60
C ASP A 13 11.58 -7.68 13.64
N ASP A 14 11.19 -7.25 14.85
CA ASP A 14 9.97 -6.50 15.14
C ASP A 14 10.20 -4.99 15.32
N LEU A 15 11.39 -4.48 14.93
CA LEU A 15 11.66 -3.05 14.95
C LEU A 15 10.77 -2.34 13.92
N LYS A 16 9.97 -1.40 14.40
CA LYS A 16 9.09 -0.56 13.59
C LYS A 16 9.85 0.64 12.99
N LEU A 17 10.93 0.37 12.27
CA LEU A 17 11.76 1.36 11.58
C LEU A 17 12.16 0.83 10.21
N GLU A 18 12.33 1.71 9.23
CA GLU A 18 12.96 1.36 7.97
C GLU A 18 14.46 1.13 8.15
N GLU A 19 15.05 0.24 7.34
CA GLU A 19 16.49 -0.04 7.45
C GLU A 19 17.37 1.20 7.27
N ILE A 20 16.93 2.19 6.46
CA ILE A 20 17.66 3.44 6.31
C ILE A 20 17.64 4.27 7.60
N GLU A 21 16.52 4.30 8.33
CA GLU A 21 16.45 4.99 9.62
C GLU A 21 17.36 4.29 10.64
N ILE A 22 17.37 2.96 10.63
CA ILE A 22 18.21 2.15 11.52
C ILE A 22 19.69 2.38 11.22
N TRP A 23 20.06 2.47 9.93
CA TRP A 23 21.40 2.86 9.50
C TRP A 23 21.76 4.29 9.96
N ASP A 24 20.87 5.26 9.79
CA ASP A 24 21.11 6.64 10.22
C ASP A 24 21.31 6.75 11.73
N TYR A 25 20.52 6.00 12.52
CA TYR A 25 20.72 5.92 13.97
C TYR A 25 22.03 5.22 14.33
N LEU A 26 22.41 4.17 13.60
CA LEU A 26 23.70 3.50 13.80
C LEU A 26 24.87 4.45 13.53
N ILE A 27 24.83 5.23 12.45
CA ILE A 27 25.85 6.24 12.13
C ILE A 27 25.91 7.32 13.21
N LYS A 28 24.77 7.85 13.65
CA LYS A 28 24.71 8.83 14.76
C LYS A 28 25.30 8.27 16.05
N TRP A 29 25.01 7.01 16.36
CA TRP A 29 25.59 6.31 17.50
C TRP A 29 27.10 6.14 17.33
N GLY A 30 27.58 5.69 16.16
CA GLY A 30 28.99 5.50 15.88
C GLY A 30 29.78 6.81 16.05
N ILE A 31 29.34 7.90 15.40
CA ILE A 31 29.97 9.22 15.52
C ILE A 31 30.10 9.65 16.98
N LYS A 32 29.06 9.44 17.79
CA LYS A 32 29.06 9.80 19.21
C LYS A 32 30.04 8.95 20.04
N ASN A 33 30.37 7.75 19.60
CA ASN A 33 31.26 6.81 20.30
C ASN A 33 32.63 6.67 19.62
N THR A 34 32.97 7.55 18.67
CA THR A 34 34.29 7.63 18.04
C THR A 34 34.94 8.96 18.42
N ASP A 35 35.86 8.94 19.39
CA ASP A 35 36.46 10.14 20.00
C ASP A 35 37.20 11.08 19.02
N SER A 36 37.64 10.55 17.87
CA SER A 36 38.35 11.34 16.85
C SER A 36 37.43 12.22 16.00
N ILE A 37 36.12 11.94 15.95
CA ILE A 37 35.17 12.62 15.07
C ILE A 37 34.59 13.86 15.76
N ASN A 38 35.44 14.88 15.93
CA ASN A 38 35.07 16.13 16.61
C ASN A 38 34.49 17.19 15.66
N ASN A 39 34.62 17.01 14.34
CA ASN A 39 34.23 18.04 13.36
C ASN A 39 33.48 17.45 12.16
N LEU A 40 32.15 17.59 12.16
CA LEU A 40 31.24 17.01 11.15
C LEU A 40 31.40 17.60 9.74
N SER A 41 32.13 18.70 9.56
CA SER A 41 32.15 19.45 8.30
C SER A 41 33.18 18.95 7.27
N LYS A 42 34.18 18.15 7.66
CA LYS A 42 35.17 17.55 6.73
C LYS A 42 35.73 16.25 7.31
N TRP A 43 35.19 15.12 6.85
CA TRP A 43 35.68 13.81 7.25
C TRP A 43 36.98 13.48 6.51
N THR A 44 37.98 13.03 7.26
CA THR A 44 39.25 12.52 6.75
C THR A 44 39.16 11.01 6.55
N SER A 45 40.08 10.42 5.78
CA SER A 45 40.17 8.95 5.65
C SER A 45 40.38 8.26 7.00
N ASN A 46 41.08 8.91 7.94
CA ASN A 46 41.28 8.38 9.28
C ASN A 46 39.96 8.33 10.08
N ASP A 47 39.09 9.34 9.91
CA ASP A 47 37.77 9.37 10.57
C ASP A 47 36.89 8.20 10.11
N PHE A 48 36.94 7.87 8.82
CA PHE A 48 36.26 6.69 8.29
C PHE A 48 36.81 5.39 8.87
N THR A 49 38.13 5.26 9.02
CA THR A 49 38.76 4.09 9.61
C THR A 49 38.38 3.90 11.09
N GLU A 50 38.36 4.97 11.88
CA GLU A 50 37.97 4.87 13.29
C GLU A 50 36.47 4.61 13.47
N LEU A 51 35.62 5.19 12.60
CA LEU A 51 34.20 4.88 12.61
C LEU A 51 33.92 3.44 12.19
N GLU A 52 34.64 2.93 11.20
CA GLU A 52 34.54 1.54 10.77
C GLU A 52 34.83 0.59 11.94
N LYS A 53 35.92 0.80 12.67
CA LYS A 53 36.25 0.01 13.87
C LYS A 53 35.12 0.04 14.90
N THR A 54 34.53 1.21 15.12
CA THR A 54 33.44 1.41 16.10
C THR A 54 32.16 0.68 15.66
N LEU A 55 31.87 0.65 14.36
CA LEU A 55 30.64 0.08 13.81
C LEU A 55 30.78 -1.37 13.34
N HIS A 56 32.01 -1.91 13.28
CA HIS A 56 32.36 -3.16 12.62
C HIS A 56 31.42 -4.31 13.00
N ASN A 57 31.19 -4.51 14.31
CA ASN A 57 30.35 -5.60 14.80
C ASN A 57 28.85 -5.33 14.63
N CYS A 58 28.44 -4.08 14.44
CA CYS A 58 27.04 -3.69 14.27
C CYS A 58 26.58 -3.80 12.80
N ILE A 59 27.46 -3.50 11.84
CA ILE A 59 27.17 -3.48 10.40
C ILE A 59 26.53 -4.79 9.91
N PRO A 60 27.01 -6.00 10.30
CA PRO A 60 26.39 -7.26 9.87
C PRO A 60 24.92 -7.42 10.29
N TYR A 61 24.40 -6.60 11.21
CA TYR A 61 23.01 -6.66 11.67
C TYR A 61 22.06 -5.68 10.95
N ILE A 62 22.58 -4.90 10.00
CA ILE A 62 21.79 -4.06 9.10
C ILE A 62 21.37 -4.87 7.88
N ARG A 63 20.08 -4.85 7.54
CA ARG A 63 19.55 -5.64 6.42
C ARG A 63 19.54 -4.78 5.16
N PHE A 64 20.72 -4.46 4.65
CA PHE A 64 20.89 -3.59 3.48
C PHE A 64 20.08 -4.01 2.25
N SER A 65 19.89 -5.32 2.04
CA SER A 65 19.03 -5.88 1.00
C SER A 65 17.56 -5.46 1.10
N GLN A 66 17.12 -5.02 2.28
CA GLN A 66 15.80 -4.44 2.41
C GLN A 66 15.78 -3.00 1.97
N MET A 67 16.86 -2.19 2.02
CA MET A 67 16.85 -0.77 1.59
C MET A 67 16.42 -0.61 0.11
N PRO A 68 15.79 0.52 -0.28
CA PRO A 68 15.49 0.74 -1.70
C PRO A 68 16.82 0.82 -2.49
N PRO A 69 16.93 0.25 -3.71
CA PRO A 69 18.21 0.17 -4.41
C PRO A 69 18.88 1.53 -4.64
N ASN A 70 18.10 2.55 -4.96
CA ASN A 70 18.59 3.93 -5.11
C ASN A 70 19.14 4.51 -3.80
N VAL A 71 18.51 4.20 -2.66
CA VAL A 71 18.98 4.64 -1.34
C VAL A 71 20.23 3.87 -0.94
N PHE A 72 20.26 2.55 -1.16
CA PHE A 72 21.45 1.76 -0.89
C PHE A 72 22.65 2.24 -1.70
N ASN A 73 22.46 2.59 -2.99
CA ASN A 73 23.55 3.13 -3.81
C ASN A 73 24.12 4.45 -3.25
N ILE A 74 23.29 5.29 -2.64
CA ILE A 74 23.76 6.52 -1.96
C ILE A 74 24.57 6.13 -0.72
N VAL A 75 24.05 5.22 0.11
CA VAL A 75 24.72 4.73 1.32
C VAL A 75 26.06 4.07 1.00
N SER A 76 26.10 3.18 0.00
CA SER A 76 27.31 2.45 -0.41
C SER A 76 28.37 3.38 -0.98
N THR A 77 27.96 4.43 -1.69
CA THR A 77 28.88 5.46 -2.21
C THR A 77 29.42 6.33 -1.09
N GLN A 78 28.55 6.80 -0.18
CA GLN A 78 28.91 7.72 0.88
C GLN A 78 29.78 7.07 1.98
N PHE A 79 29.54 5.79 2.27
CA PHE A 79 30.20 5.05 3.34
C PHE A 79 31.07 3.90 2.82
N ASN A 80 31.64 4.06 1.62
CA ASN A 80 32.50 3.04 0.99
C ASN A 80 33.75 2.67 1.82
N GLY A 81 34.20 3.55 2.71
CA GLY A 81 35.32 3.32 3.62
C GLY A 81 34.95 2.56 4.90
N ILE A 82 33.65 2.30 5.11
CA ILE A 82 33.09 1.61 6.27
C ILE A 82 32.49 0.26 5.86
N LEU A 83 31.82 0.22 4.72
CA LEU A 83 31.12 -0.97 4.26
C LEU A 83 32.08 -1.95 3.58
N PRO A 84 32.12 -3.22 4.03
CA PRO A 84 32.91 -4.27 3.37
C PRO A 84 32.48 -4.46 1.91
N LYS A 85 33.46 -4.63 1.00
CA LYS A 85 33.19 -4.76 -0.45
C LYS A 85 32.35 -5.98 -0.79
N ASP A 86 32.64 -7.10 -0.15
CA ASP A 86 31.88 -8.35 -0.24
C ASP A 86 30.42 -8.15 0.15
N LEU A 87 30.16 -7.36 1.20
CA LEU A 87 28.80 -6.99 1.60
C LEU A 87 28.08 -6.16 0.55
N VAL A 88 28.77 -5.19 -0.06
CA VAL A 88 28.19 -4.35 -1.11
C VAL A 88 27.87 -5.20 -2.35
N ASP A 89 28.81 -6.03 -2.79
CA ASP A 89 28.64 -6.89 -3.96
C ASP A 89 27.49 -7.89 -3.77
N ASP A 90 27.37 -8.50 -2.58
CA ASP A 90 26.27 -9.40 -2.23
C ASP A 90 24.89 -8.71 -2.30
N VAL A 91 24.78 -7.46 -1.81
CA VAL A 91 23.52 -6.71 -1.85
C VAL A 91 23.16 -6.33 -3.29
N LEU A 92 24.15 -5.91 -4.10
CA LEU A 92 23.95 -5.59 -5.52
C LEU A 92 23.56 -6.83 -6.34
N GLN A 93 24.14 -7.98 -6.03
CA GLN A 93 23.74 -9.27 -6.62
C GLN A 93 22.28 -9.59 -6.27
N TYR A 94 21.88 -9.42 -5.01
CA TYR A 94 20.49 -9.64 -4.58
C TYR A 94 19.50 -8.72 -5.30
N PHE A 95 19.85 -7.44 -5.52
CA PHE A 95 19.00 -6.53 -6.29
C PHE A 95 18.86 -6.93 -7.77
N SER A 96 19.87 -7.59 -8.32
CA SER A 96 19.87 -8.05 -9.71
C SER A 96 19.08 -9.36 -9.88
N ASP A 97 19.23 -10.30 -8.94
CA ASP A 97 18.49 -11.56 -8.89
C ASP A 97 18.11 -11.92 -7.44
N PRO A 98 16.85 -11.65 -7.03
CA PRO A 98 16.38 -11.97 -5.67
C PRO A 98 16.34 -13.47 -5.34
N ASN A 99 16.48 -14.37 -6.33
CA ASN A 99 16.55 -15.82 -6.12
C ASN A 99 17.99 -16.31 -5.91
N SER A 100 18.99 -15.47 -6.13
CA SER A 100 20.37 -15.78 -5.77
C SER A 100 20.46 -15.95 -4.25
N LYS A 101 21.21 -16.95 -3.78
CA LYS A 101 21.51 -17.10 -2.35
C LYS A 101 22.65 -16.13 -2.03
N PRO A 102 22.43 -15.06 -1.24
CA PRO A 102 23.53 -14.20 -0.82
C PRO A 102 24.55 -15.01 -0.01
N LEU A 103 25.85 -14.71 -0.17
CA LEU A 103 26.92 -15.41 0.55
C LEU A 103 26.94 -15.03 2.03
N LEU A 104 26.57 -13.80 2.38
CA LEU A 104 26.53 -13.32 3.75
C LEU A 104 25.25 -13.69 4.50
N LYS A 105 25.37 -13.81 5.83
CA LYS A 105 24.31 -14.22 6.78
C LYS A 105 22.97 -13.59 6.41
N ASN A 106 22.06 -14.39 5.87
CA ASN A 106 20.69 -14.00 5.59
C ASN A 106 19.95 -13.79 6.91
N LEU A 107 20.11 -12.60 7.50
CA LEU A 107 19.24 -12.18 8.58
C LEU A 107 17.81 -12.14 8.04
N PRO A 108 16.83 -12.68 8.79
CA PRO A 108 15.45 -12.65 8.37
C PRO A 108 15.01 -11.20 8.16
N LEU A 109 14.20 -10.96 7.14
CA LEU A 109 13.65 -9.64 6.82
C LEU A 109 12.98 -9.01 8.06
N ARG A 110 13.39 -7.79 8.46
CA ARG A 110 12.63 -7.00 9.44
C ARG A 110 11.28 -6.65 8.83
N VAL A 111 10.23 -6.75 9.64
CA VAL A 111 8.89 -6.33 9.25
C VAL A 111 8.88 -4.80 9.31
N THR A 112 9.25 -4.15 8.19
CA THR A 112 9.17 -2.70 8.08
C THR A 112 7.73 -2.22 8.22
N VAL A 113 7.56 -0.98 8.71
CA VAL A 113 6.31 -0.25 8.94
C VAL A 113 5.53 -0.04 7.63
N TYR A 114 5.04 -1.10 7.02
CA TYR A 114 3.77 -0.97 6.30
C TYR A 114 2.74 -0.79 7.43
N PRO A 115 2.04 0.36 7.55
CA PRO A 115 1.10 0.63 8.63
C PRO A 115 -0.08 -0.33 8.50
N PHE A 116 0.12 -1.53 9.04
CA PHE A 116 -0.73 -2.68 8.90
C PHE A 116 -1.20 -3.07 10.29
N ASP A 117 -2.29 -2.44 10.71
CA ASP A 117 -2.94 -2.77 11.97
C ASP A 117 -3.75 -4.06 11.80
N SER A 118 -3.07 -5.22 11.87
CA SER A 118 -3.71 -6.54 11.93
C SER A 118 -3.27 -7.31 13.16
N LYS A 119 -4.23 -7.97 13.81
CA LYS A 119 -3.97 -8.97 14.86
C LYS A 119 -3.93 -10.40 14.32
N ILE A 120 -4.33 -10.61 13.07
CA ILE A 120 -4.49 -11.95 12.47
C ILE A 120 -3.35 -12.28 11.52
N ILE A 121 -3.03 -11.38 10.59
CA ILE A 121 -2.05 -11.63 9.51
C ILE A 121 -0.84 -10.71 9.64
N ASN A 122 0.29 -11.14 9.07
CA ASN A 122 1.51 -10.34 9.04
C ASN A 122 1.70 -9.68 7.66
N ALA A 123 2.78 -8.90 7.51
CA ALA A 123 3.05 -8.18 6.27
C ALA A 123 3.31 -9.10 5.06
N LYS A 124 3.88 -10.30 5.25
CA LYS A 124 4.10 -11.28 4.16
C LYS A 124 2.77 -11.81 3.63
N ASP A 125 1.81 -12.06 4.52
CA ASP A 125 0.46 -12.46 4.15
C ASP A 125 -0.23 -11.35 3.35
N ALA A 126 -0.09 -10.09 3.77
CA ALA A 126 -0.63 -8.93 3.05
C ALA A 126 0.00 -8.79 1.65
N ALA A 127 1.31 -8.99 1.51
CA ALA A 127 2.00 -9.04 0.22
C ALA A 127 1.48 -10.17 -0.68
N LEU A 128 1.23 -11.36 -0.11
CA LEU A 128 0.68 -12.49 -0.84
C LEU A 128 -0.74 -12.20 -1.34
N ILE A 129 -1.63 -11.71 -0.47
CA ILE A 129 -2.99 -11.29 -0.83
C ILE A 129 -2.96 -10.20 -1.91
N SER A 130 -2.08 -9.21 -1.77
CA SER A 130 -1.88 -8.14 -2.78
C SER A 130 -1.51 -8.70 -4.14
N SER A 131 -0.64 -9.71 -4.16
CA SER A 131 -0.22 -10.39 -5.39
C SER A 131 -1.40 -11.14 -6.02
N TRP A 132 -2.28 -11.73 -5.20
CA TRP A 132 -3.51 -12.35 -5.68
C TRP A 132 -4.52 -11.32 -6.20
N ILE A 133 -4.66 -10.14 -5.58
CA ILE A 133 -5.53 -9.07 -6.10
C ILE A 133 -5.09 -8.68 -7.52
N ASP A 134 -3.80 -8.44 -7.72
CA ASP A 134 -3.22 -8.05 -9.02
C ASP A 134 -3.05 -9.22 -10.01
N LYS A 135 -3.38 -10.45 -9.61
CA LYS A 135 -3.12 -11.66 -10.40
C LYS A 135 -1.66 -11.78 -10.84
N LYS A 136 -0.73 -11.27 -10.01
CA LYS A 136 0.72 -11.32 -10.24
C LYS A 136 1.16 -12.78 -10.33
N LYS A 137 1.93 -13.10 -11.37
CA LYS A 137 2.53 -14.44 -11.56
C LYS A 137 3.91 -14.49 -10.90
N GLY A 138 4.27 -15.67 -10.39
CA GLY A 138 5.58 -15.90 -9.79
C GLY A 138 5.64 -15.47 -8.33
N THR A 139 6.70 -14.75 -7.96
CA THR A 139 6.96 -14.32 -6.59
C THR A 139 5.95 -13.25 -6.13
N PRO A 140 5.45 -13.34 -4.89
CA PRO A 140 4.65 -12.27 -4.31
C PRO A 140 5.40 -10.93 -4.27
N TYR A 141 4.66 -9.83 -4.10
CA TYR A 141 5.23 -8.51 -3.86
C TYR A 141 6.19 -8.53 -2.67
N HIS A 142 7.29 -7.78 -2.78
CA HIS A 142 8.00 -7.33 -1.59
C HIS A 142 7.16 -6.26 -0.89
N LEU A 143 7.32 -6.11 0.42
CA LEU A 143 6.48 -5.20 1.24
C LEU A 143 6.45 -3.76 0.72
N ARG A 144 7.56 -3.31 0.13
CA ARG A 144 7.75 -1.95 -0.36
C ARG A 144 7.12 -1.70 -1.73
N ASP A 145 6.83 -2.78 -2.44
CA ASP A 145 6.30 -2.74 -3.80
C ASP A 145 4.78 -2.98 -3.83
N ILE A 146 4.15 -3.20 -2.67
CA ILE A 146 2.71 -3.45 -2.57
C ILE A 146 1.97 -2.20 -3.10
N PRO A 147 1.21 -2.30 -4.22
CA PRO A 147 0.52 -1.17 -4.83
C PRO A 147 -0.84 -0.88 -4.18
N PHE A 148 -1.11 -1.51 -3.03
CA PHE A 148 -2.36 -1.39 -2.31
C PHE A 148 -2.13 -0.81 -0.93
N ARG A 149 -3.12 -0.10 -0.41
CA ARG A 149 -3.23 0.33 0.97
C ARG A 149 -4.38 -0.43 1.64
N PHE A 150 -4.05 -1.18 2.69
CA PHE A 150 -5.02 -1.91 3.51
C PHE A 150 -5.50 -1.02 4.66
N VAL A 151 -6.73 -0.51 4.56
CA VAL A 151 -7.32 0.34 5.59
C VAL A 151 -8.27 -0.49 6.45
N LEU A 152 -7.93 -0.73 7.71
CA LEU A 152 -8.82 -1.45 8.63
C LEU A 152 -10.11 -0.64 8.83
N ILE A 153 -11.25 -1.22 8.45
CA ILE A 153 -12.57 -0.59 8.57
C ILE A 153 -13.47 -1.29 9.60
N TYR A 154 -13.15 -2.53 9.96
CA TYR A 154 -13.90 -3.30 10.94
C TYR A 154 -13.01 -4.35 11.62
N ARG A 155 -13.13 -4.48 12.95
CA ARG A 155 -12.49 -5.52 13.76
C ARG A 155 -13.47 -5.99 14.84
N ALA A 156 -13.77 -7.28 14.88
CA ALA A 156 -14.80 -7.84 15.75
C ALA A 156 -14.42 -7.91 17.24
N SER A 157 -13.15 -7.76 17.62
CA SER A 157 -12.78 -7.54 19.04
C SER A 157 -12.97 -6.11 19.53
N LEU A 158 -13.00 -5.12 18.62
CA LEU A 158 -13.24 -3.72 18.99
C LEU A 158 -14.73 -3.36 18.95
N GLU A 159 -15.53 -4.15 18.25
CA GLU A 159 -16.92 -3.85 17.91
C GLU A 159 -17.78 -5.11 18.03
N GLU A 160 -19.06 -4.98 18.38
CA GLU A 160 -19.95 -6.14 18.38
C GLU A 160 -20.10 -6.74 16.98
N PHE A 161 -20.20 -8.07 16.88
CA PHE A 161 -20.38 -8.86 15.64
C PHE A 161 -21.60 -8.47 14.79
N LYS A 162 -22.43 -7.53 15.26
CA LYS A 162 -23.63 -7.01 14.59
C LYS A 162 -23.33 -5.83 13.66
N PHE A 163 -22.15 -5.23 13.73
CA PHE A 163 -21.87 -3.94 13.07
C PHE A 163 -21.22 -4.04 11.68
N PHE A 164 -21.13 -5.23 11.08
CA PHE A 164 -20.53 -5.40 9.75
C PHE A 164 -21.11 -4.44 8.71
N HIS A 165 -22.43 -4.43 8.50
CA HIS A 165 -23.05 -3.56 7.48
C HIS A 165 -22.88 -2.07 7.79
N ASN A 166 -22.87 -1.67 9.06
CA ASN A 166 -22.66 -0.28 9.45
C ASN A 166 -21.26 0.22 9.06
N ARG A 167 -20.26 -0.66 9.03
CA ARG A 167 -18.86 -0.30 8.72
C ARG A 167 -18.42 -0.61 7.30
N CYS A 168 -18.93 -1.70 6.73
CA CYS A 168 -18.41 -2.28 5.49
C CYS A 168 -19.26 -1.99 4.24
N ASP A 169 -20.53 -1.61 4.41
CA ASP A 169 -21.37 -1.29 3.25
C ASP A 169 -20.85 -0.06 2.50
N ASN A 170 -20.94 -0.12 1.17
CA ASN A 170 -20.54 0.94 0.24
C ASN A 170 -19.07 1.41 0.36
N LYS A 171 -18.17 0.55 0.87
CA LYS A 171 -16.73 0.85 0.98
C LYS A 171 -15.92 0.46 -0.26
N GLY A 172 -16.54 -0.11 -1.28
CA GLY A 172 -15.84 -0.63 -2.45
C GLY A 172 -15.01 -1.88 -2.13
N PRO A 173 -13.87 -2.10 -2.83
CA PRO A 173 -13.07 -3.31 -2.69
C PRO A 173 -12.62 -3.57 -1.26
N THR A 174 -12.78 -4.80 -0.79
CA THR A 174 -12.45 -5.19 0.59
C THR A 174 -11.81 -6.57 0.67
N VAL A 175 -10.93 -6.76 1.66
CA VAL A 175 -10.42 -8.06 2.08
C VAL A 175 -10.97 -8.38 3.46
N VAL A 176 -11.54 -9.58 3.58
CA VAL A 176 -12.03 -10.18 4.82
C VAL A 176 -11.00 -11.18 5.33
N ILE A 177 -10.59 -11.05 6.59
CA ILE A 177 -9.66 -11.94 7.29
C ILE A 177 -10.34 -12.52 8.53
N ILE A 178 -10.32 -13.84 8.68
CA ILE A 178 -10.96 -14.57 9.77
C ILE A 178 -9.93 -15.51 10.40
N LYS A 179 -9.77 -15.39 11.72
CA LYS A 179 -9.02 -16.37 12.52
C LYS A 179 -10.00 -17.37 13.12
N VAL A 180 -9.82 -18.64 12.80
CA VAL A 180 -10.67 -19.74 13.27
C VAL A 180 -10.23 -20.15 14.68
N ARG A 181 -11.21 -20.23 15.59
CA ARG A 181 -10.99 -20.63 16.98
C ARG A 181 -10.55 -22.10 17.05
N ASN A 182 -9.66 -22.40 18.00
CA ASN A 182 -9.09 -23.73 18.30
C ASN A 182 -8.15 -24.29 17.22
N SER A 183 -8.42 -24.11 15.93
CA SER A 183 -7.51 -24.56 14.87
C SER A 183 -6.42 -23.56 14.54
N GLY A 184 -6.64 -22.26 14.80
CA GLY A 184 -5.72 -21.20 14.42
C GLY A 184 -5.61 -20.97 12.91
N GLU A 185 -6.46 -21.63 12.11
CA GLU A 185 -6.52 -21.46 10.66
C GLU A 185 -6.93 -20.02 10.32
N ILE A 186 -6.28 -19.43 9.31
CA ILE A 186 -6.61 -18.09 8.84
C ILE A 186 -7.26 -18.24 7.48
N ILE A 187 -8.53 -17.85 7.37
CA ILE A 187 -9.29 -17.93 6.13
C ILE A 187 -9.85 -16.55 5.76
N GLY A 188 -10.22 -16.37 4.51
CA GLY A 188 -10.69 -15.07 4.08
C GLY A 188 -11.16 -15.01 2.64
N GLY A 189 -11.44 -13.79 2.20
CA GLY A 189 -11.81 -13.53 0.82
C GLY A 189 -11.66 -12.07 0.44
N TYR A 190 -11.42 -11.85 -0.84
CA TYR A 190 -11.37 -10.53 -1.46
C TYR A 190 -12.65 -10.29 -2.27
N ASN A 191 -13.38 -9.24 -1.93
CA ASN A 191 -14.52 -8.75 -2.69
C ASN A 191 -14.06 -7.51 -3.49
N PRO A 192 -13.99 -7.57 -4.83
CA PRO A 192 -13.64 -6.42 -5.67
C PRO A 192 -14.80 -5.43 -5.87
N LEU A 193 -16.02 -5.82 -5.45
CA LEU A 193 -17.21 -4.97 -5.45
C LEU A 193 -17.37 -4.37 -4.04
N GLU A 194 -18.52 -3.75 -3.80
CA GLU A 194 -18.95 -3.30 -2.47
C GLU A 194 -19.90 -4.29 -1.79
N TRP A 195 -20.08 -4.12 -0.49
CA TRP A 195 -21.16 -4.76 0.28
C TRP A 195 -22.39 -3.85 0.29
N ARG A 196 -23.58 -4.45 0.27
CA ARG A 196 -24.85 -3.73 0.49
C ARG A 196 -25.81 -4.56 1.32
N SER A 197 -26.47 -3.91 2.27
CA SER A 197 -27.70 -4.37 2.91
C SER A 197 -28.90 -3.70 2.21
N ILE A 198 -29.41 -4.32 1.14
CA ILE A 198 -30.58 -3.76 0.44
C ILE A 198 -31.81 -3.84 1.36
N LYS A 199 -32.46 -2.70 1.61
CA LYS A 199 -33.88 -2.64 2.02
C LYS A 199 -34.71 -2.54 0.74
N LEU A 200 -35.31 -3.65 0.30
CA LEU A 200 -36.34 -3.56 -0.74
C LEU A 200 -37.58 -2.99 -0.07
N ASN A 201 -37.92 -1.74 -0.40
CA ASN A 201 -39.21 -1.18 -0.03
C ASN A 201 -40.29 -1.90 -0.86
N GLY A 202 -41.41 -2.25 -0.24
CA GLY A 202 -42.35 -3.27 -0.69
C GLY A 202 -43.17 -2.99 -1.96
N GLU A 203 -42.80 -2.05 -2.82
CA GLU A 203 -43.56 -1.68 -4.02
C GLU A 203 -43.05 -2.33 -5.32
N ASP A 204 -41.81 -2.82 -5.36
CA ASP A 204 -41.21 -3.46 -6.55
C ASP A 204 -41.29 -5.01 -6.55
N MET A 205 -42.12 -5.63 -5.71
CA MET A 205 -42.24 -7.10 -5.65
C MET A 205 -43.30 -7.64 -6.60
N PRO A 206 -42.97 -8.53 -7.55
CA PRO A 206 -43.98 -9.38 -8.17
C PRO A 206 -44.53 -10.34 -7.11
N SER A 207 -45.84 -10.23 -6.88
CA SER A 207 -46.59 -11.10 -5.99
C SER A 207 -46.54 -12.54 -6.51
N ASN A 208 -45.78 -13.37 -5.80
CA ASN A 208 -45.80 -14.85 -5.73
C ASN A 208 -44.42 -15.46 -6.01
N ASN A 209 -43.59 -15.54 -4.96
CA ASN A 209 -43.08 -16.84 -4.51
C ASN A 209 -42.36 -16.71 -3.17
N SER A 210 -42.85 -17.49 -2.22
CA SER A 210 -42.35 -17.69 -0.87
C SER A 210 -41.08 -18.55 -0.89
N GLU A 211 -39.92 -17.98 -1.20
CA GLU A 211 -38.63 -18.57 -0.83
C GLU A 211 -37.69 -17.49 -0.27
N PHE A 212 -37.78 -17.30 1.04
CA PHE A 212 -36.72 -16.82 1.94
C PHE A 212 -35.79 -15.70 1.42
N TYR A 213 -36.12 -14.46 1.80
CA TYR A 213 -35.20 -13.32 1.95
C TYR A 213 -34.34 -12.99 0.72
N ASN A 214 -34.76 -11.95 -0.03
CA ASN A 214 -34.15 -11.41 -1.25
C ASN A 214 -32.62 -11.17 -1.14
N ASN A 215 -31.84 -12.23 -1.34
CA ASN A 215 -30.38 -12.19 -1.44
C ASN A 215 -30.02 -11.76 -2.87
N HIS A 216 -29.30 -10.65 -3.03
CA HIS A 216 -28.91 -10.20 -4.36
C HIS A 216 -27.57 -10.84 -4.77
N LYS A 217 -27.58 -11.53 -5.91
CA LYS A 217 -26.45 -12.27 -6.46
C LYS A 217 -25.60 -11.35 -7.34
N CYS A 218 -24.37 -11.08 -6.91
CA CYS A 218 -23.43 -10.24 -7.62
C CYS A 218 -22.43 -11.07 -8.42
N LYS A 219 -22.16 -10.63 -9.65
CA LYS A 219 -21.25 -11.29 -10.59
C LYS A 219 -19.90 -10.59 -10.61
N THR A 220 -18.83 -11.35 -10.43
CA THR A 220 -17.45 -10.88 -10.66
C THR A 220 -16.53 -12.09 -10.86
N SER A 221 -15.49 -11.94 -11.68
CA SER A 221 -14.41 -12.93 -11.85
C SER A 221 -13.18 -12.64 -11.00
N ASP A 222 -13.11 -11.46 -10.38
CA ASP A 222 -11.90 -10.98 -9.71
C ASP A 222 -11.92 -11.30 -8.21
N SER A 223 -13.08 -11.70 -7.69
CA SER A 223 -13.22 -12.22 -6.33
C SER A 223 -12.44 -13.52 -6.15
N PHE A 224 -11.98 -13.74 -4.93
CA PHE A 224 -11.35 -14.99 -4.53
C PHE A 224 -11.54 -15.21 -3.04
N ILE A 225 -11.54 -16.49 -2.64
CA ILE A 225 -11.43 -16.89 -1.24
C ILE A 225 -10.11 -17.59 -1.02
N PHE A 226 -9.62 -17.59 0.21
CA PHE A 226 -8.30 -18.15 0.50
C PHE A 226 -8.20 -18.74 1.90
N SER A 227 -7.15 -19.54 2.05
CA SER A 227 -6.65 -20.05 3.33
C SER A 227 -5.16 -19.74 3.42
N LEU A 228 -4.77 -19.10 4.52
CA LEU A 228 -3.40 -18.83 4.94
C LEU A 228 -3.08 -19.73 6.13
N PHE A 229 -1.87 -20.26 6.18
CA PHE A 229 -1.45 -21.08 7.32
C PHE A 229 -0.11 -20.59 7.90
N SER A 230 -0.03 -20.57 9.23
CA SER A 230 1.14 -20.17 10.03
C SER A 230 2.35 -21.07 9.73
N SER A 231 3.55 -20.50 9.73
CA SER A 231 4.80 -21.06 9.22
C SER A 231 5.30 -22.37 9.88
N THR A 232 4.52 -22.98 10.78
CA THR A 232 4.95 -24.10 11.63
C THR A 232 4.66 -25.49 11.05
N ASN A 233 3.75 -25.64 10.06
CA ASN A 233 3.28 -26.99 9.63
C ASN A 233 3.53 -27.33 8.15
N GLY A 234 4.22 -26.50 7.36
CA GLY A 234 4.65 -26.85 5.99
C GLY A 234 3.55 -26.94 4.91
N VAL A 235 2.34 -26.40 5.15
CA VAL A 235 1.22 -26.41 4.20
C VAL A 235 1.22 -25.17 3.31
N ILE A 236 0.97 -25.35 2.01
CA ILE A 236 0.99 -24.28 1.00
C ILE A 236 -0.30 -23.43 1.09
N PRO A 237 -0.21 -22.08 1.05
CA PRO A 237 -1.38 -21.21 1.00
C PRO A 237 -2.33 -21.57 -0.16
N THR A 238 -3.63 -21.58 0.13
CA THR A 238 -4.64 -21.94 -0.87
C THR A 238 -5.35 -20.70 -1.38
N LEU A 239 -5.25 -20.47 -2.70
CA LEU A 239 -6.05 -19.50 -3.44
C LEU A 239 -7.15 -20.24 -4.21
N SER A 240 -8.40 -19.82 -4.01
CA SER A 240 -9.59 -20.35 -4.65
C SER A 240 -10.30 -19.23 -5.42
N ARG A 241 -10.29 -19.30 -6.76
CA ARG A 241 -10.95 -18.31 -7.62
C ARG A 241 -12.40 -18.69 -7.87
N VAL A 242 -13.18 -17.75 -8.38
CA VAL A 242 -14.58 -17.99 -8.79
C VAL A 242 -14.62 -18.99 -9.94
N SER A 243 -15.28 -20.13 -9.75
CA SER A 243 -15.53 -21.14 -10.79
C SER A 243 -16.81 -20.82 -11.58
N SER A 244 -17.85 -20.31 -10.90
CA SER A 244 -19.14 -19.93 -11.51
C SER A 244 -19.35 -18.42 -11.47
N LYS A 245 -19.29 -17.77 -12.65
CA LYS A 245 -19.39 -16.30 -12.79
C LYS A 245 -20.76 -15.71 -12.41
N LYS A 246 -21.78 -16.53 -12.15
CA LYS A 246 -23.15 -16.04 -11.90
C LYS A 246 -23.35 -15.54 -10.46
N GLU A 247 -22.57 -16.02 -9.48
CA GLU A 247 -22.87 -15.85 -8.06
C GLU A 247 -21.58 -15.83 -7.21
N ALA A 248 -20.78 -14.77 -7.36
CA ALA A 248 -19.48 -14.66 -6.67
C ALA A 248 -19.60 -14.00 -5.29
N ILE A 249 -20.49 -13.01 -5.16
CA ILE A 249 -20.74 -12.25 -3.93
C ILE A 249 -22.24 -12.19 -3.71
N ILE A 250 -22.69 -12.35 -2.46
CA ILE A 250 -24.10 -12.26 -2.10
C ILE A 250 -24.31 -11.08 -1.17
N TRP A 251 -25.23 -10.20 -1.52
CA TRP A 251 -25.73 -9.18 -0.61
C TRP A 251 -26.88 -9.77 0.20
N CYS A 252 -26.73 -9.75 1.52
CA CYS A 252 -27.68 -10.29 2.47
C CYS A 252 -27.66 -9.43 3.72
N LYS A 253 -28.80 -8.86 4.11
CA LYS A 253 -28.92 -7.98 5.28
C LYS A 253 -28.66 -8.71 6.63
N ASP A 254 -28.93 -10.02 6.65
CA ASP A 254 -28.92 -10.85 7.87
C ASP A 254 -27.63 -11.66 8.01
N LYS A 255 -26.64 -11.41 7.13
CA LYS A 255 -25.33 -12.05 7.15
C LYS A 255 -24.25 -10.99 7.04
N GLY A 256 -23.06 -11.28 7.55
CA GLY A 256 -21.92 -10.42 7.32
C GLY A 256 -21.38 -10.58 5.88
N PRO A 257 -20.07 -10.81 5.70
CA PRO A 257 -19.52 -11.08 4.38
C PRO A 257 -20.06 -12.41 3.86
N CYS A 258 -20.44 -12.43 2.59
CA CYS A 258 -20.94 -13.62 1.91
C CYS A 258 -20.28 -13.77 0.54
N PHE A 259 -19.35 -14.73 0.46
CA PHE A 259 -18.71 -15.15 -0.77
C PHE A 259 -19.41 -16.40 -1.29
N GLY A 260 -19.88 -16.32 -2.53
CA GLY A 260 -20.52 -17.42 -3.22
C GLY A 260 -21.88 -17.79 -2.63
N LEU A 261 -22.48 -18.87 -3.14
CA LEU A 261 -23.79 -19.31 -2.65
C LEU A 261 -23.72 -19.83 -1.20
N GLN A 262 -22.55 -20.29 -0.76
CA GLN A 262 -22.26 -20.74 0.62
C GLN A 262 -20.76 -20.96 0.88
N ASP A 263 -19.88 -20.50 -0.02
CA ASP A 263 -18.46 -20.84 -0.03
C ASP A 263 -17.71 -20.27 1.17
N LEU A 264 -18.05 -19.05 1.59
CA LEU A 264 -17.62 -18.48 2.86
C LEU A 264 -18.62 -17.43 3.31
N TRP A 265 -19.25 -17.62 4.46
CA TRP A 265 -20.08 -16.58 5.06
C TRP A 265 -20.09 -16.61 6.57
N ILE A 266 -20.38 -15.45 7.16
CA ILE A 266 -20.51 -15.26 8.61
C ILE A 266 -21.96 -14.94 8.93
N GLN A 267 -22.52 -15.62 9.92
CA GLN A 267 -23.86 -15.33 10.39
C GLN A 267 -23.86 -14.01 11.18
N SER A 268 -24.79 -13.11 10.84
CA SER A 268 -24.90 -11.83 11.56
C SER A 268 -25.20 -12.11 13.03
N SER A 269 -24.60 -11.32 13.92
CA SER A 269 -24.76 -11.39 15.39
C SER A 269 -24.20 -12.64 16.09
N SER A 270 -23.58 -13.58 15.39
CA SER A 270 -22.93 -14.75 16.00
C SER A 270 -21.44 -14.80 15.67
N ARG A 271 -20.70 -15.56 16.48
CA ARG A 271 -19.27 -15.86 16.23
C ARG A 271 -19.09 -17.12 15.39
N SER A 272 -20.06 -17.43 14.52
CA SER A 272 -20.06 -18.64 13.71
C SER A 272 -20.05 -18.30 12.22
N GLY A 273 -19.27 -19.07 11.47
CA GLY A 273 -19.24 -19.02 10.01
C GLY A 273 -19.48 -20.40 9.41
N LYS A 274 -19.78 -20.42 8.11
CA LYS A 274 -19.87 -21.64 7.32
C LYS A 274 -19.08 -21.52 6.03
N SER A 275 -18.58 -22.65 5.55
CA SER A 275 -17.85 -22.75 4.29
C SER A 275 -18.21 -24.05 3.57
N LYS A 276 -18.80 -23.95 2.39
CA LYS A 276 -19.13 -25.09 1.53
C LYS A 276 -18.87 -24.72 0.08
N GLN A 277 -17.88 -25.39 -0.53
CA GLN A 277 -17.47 -25.12 -1.90
C GLN A 277 -18.66 -25.30 -2.88
N LYS A 278 -18.98 -24.25 -3.63
CA LYS A 278 -20.00 -24.22 -4.68
C LYS A 278 -19.59 -23.29 -5.82
N SER A 279 -19.43 -22.00 -5.53
CA SER A 279 -19.13 -20.94 -6.52
C SER A 279 -17.64 -20.73 -6.76
N TYR A 280 -16.77 -21.29 -5.91
CA TYR A 280 -15.31 -21.17 -5.99
C TYR A 280 -14.62 -22.53 -6.26
N GLU A 281 -13.41 -22.49 -6.80
CA GLU A 281 -12.69 -23.66 -7.34
C GLU A 281 -12.21 -24.67 -6.30
N LYS A 282 -11.94 -24.23 -5.06
CA LYS A 282 -11.33 -25.02 -3.99
C LYS A 282 -11.99 -24.75 -2.65
N THR A 283 -12.01 -25.76 -1.78
CA THR A 283 -12.26 -25.60 -0.35
C THR A 283 -11.12 -24.81 0.31
N ILE A 284 -11.43 -24.03 1.35
CA ILE A 284 -10.44 -23.25 2.12
C ILE A 284 -10.32 -23.72 3.58
N ILE A 285 -11.27 -24.52 4.03
CA ILE A 285 -11.31 -25.15 5.35
C ILE A 285 -12.02 -26.50 5.23
N ASN A 286 -11.57 -27.48 6.01
CA ASN A 286 -12.10 -28.85 5.94
C ASN A 286 -13.46 -29.02 6.65
N LYS A 287 -13.91 -28.02 7.40
CA LYS A 287 -15.16 -28.05 8.19
C LYS A 287 -16.22 -27.18 7.53
N GLU A 288 -17.45 -27.69 7.45
CA GLU A 288 -18.57 -26.88 6.92
C GLU A 288 -18.97 -25.72 7.85
N THR A 289 -18.68 -25.85 9.15
CA THR A 289 -18.97 -24.82 10.16
C THR A 289 -17.73 -24.57 11.01
N PHE A 290 -17.54 -23.33 11.44
CA PHE A 290 -16.40 -22.92 12.26
C PHE A 290 -16.76 -21.79 13.22
N GLU A 291 -16.03 -21.72 14.32
CA GLU A 291 -16.12 -20.63 15.30
C GLU A 291 -15.02 -19.60 15.05
N ILE A 292 -15.34 -18.33 15.27
CA ILE A 292 -14.47 -17.20 14.97
C ILE A 292 -13.76 -16.76 16.26
N GLU A 293 -12.43 -16.72 16.23
CA GLU A 293 -11.58 -16.13 17.26
C GLU A 293 -11.44 -14.62 17.06
N GLU A 294 -11.17 -14.18 15.83
CA GLU A 294 -11.05 -12.78 15.47
C GLU A 294 -11.47 -12.59 14.01
N TYR A 295 -11.99 -11.41 13.69
CA TYR A 295 -12.52 -11.08 12.38
C TYR A 295 -12.21 -9.63 12.01
N GLU A 296 -11.43 -9.43 10.94
CA GLU A 296 -11.00 -8.12 10.45
C GLU A 296 -11.44 -7.91 9.00
N VAL A 297 -11.77 -6.67 8.64
CA VAL A 297 -12.09 -6.26 7.28
C VAL A 297 -11.28 -5.02 6.92
N TYR A 298 -10.63 -5.09 5.77
CA TYR A 298 -9.81 -4.02 5.21
C TYR A 298 -10.45 -3.50 3.93
N GLN A 299 -10.61 -2.18 3.81
CA GLN A 299 -10.81 -1.53 2.54
C GLN A 299 -9.49 -1.51 1.77
N ILE A 300 -9.53 -1.89 0.49
CA ILE A 300 -8.37 -1.92 -0.38
C ILE A 300 -8.38 -0.69 -1.28
N ILE A 301 -7.33 0.12 -1.16
CA ILE A 301 -7.13 1.32 -1.98
C ILE A 301 -5.91 1.09 -2.86
N ASP A 302 -6.09 1.08 -4.17
CA ASP A 302 -4.99 1.00 -5.12
C ASP A 302 -4.28 2.37 -5.20
N THR A 303 -3.04 2.42 -4.75
CA THR A 303 -2.25 3.66 -4.65
C THR A 303 -1.79 4.15 -6.01
N ARG A 304 -1.76 3.29 -7.04
CA ARG A 304 -1.42 3.67 -8.42
C ARG A 304 -2.49 4.58 -9.01
N PHE A 305 -3.76 4.33 -8.69
CA PHE A 305 -4.88 5.15 -9.15
C PHE A 305 -5.13 6.37 -8.27
N SER A 306 -4.66 6.39 -7.02
CA SER A 306 -4.75 7.56 -6.13
C SER A 306 -4.10 8.81 -6.74
N TYR A 307 -2.94 8.64 -7.37
CA TYR A 307 -2.24 9.74 -8.06
C TYR A 307 -2.99 10.16 -9.33
N TYR A 308 -3.52 9.19 -10.08
CA TYR A 308 -4.32 9.45 -11.28
C TYR A 308 -5.60 10.22 -10.96
N GLU A 309 -6.36 9.83 -9.93
CA GLU A 309 -7.57 10.55 -9.51
C GLU A 309 -7.26 11.92 -8.90
N PHE A 310 -6.13 12.09 -8.21
CA PHE A 310 -5.64 13.40 -7.77
C PHE A 310 -5.35 14.33 -8.96
N ILE A 311 -4.56 13.85 -9.93
CA ILE A 311 -4.26 14.59 -11.16
C ILE A 311 -5.54 14.87 -11.96
N LYS A 312 -6.43 13.89 -12.09
CA LYS A 312 -7.73 14.03 -12.78
C LYS A 312 -8.65 15.03 -12.08
N ARG A 313 -8.63 15.13 -10.75
CA ARG A 313 -9.33 16.18 -10.00
C ARG A 313 -8.78 17.56 -10.32
N ILE A 314 -7.45 17.74 -10.30
CA ILE A 314 -6.82 19.00 -10.74
C ILE A 314 -7.23 19.36 -12.17
N PHE A 315 -7.22 18.40 -13.10
CA PHE A 315 -7.63 18.64 -14.49
C PHE A 315 -9.12 18.96 -14.64
N ASN A 316 -10.00 18.35 -13.83
CA ASN A 316 -11.44 18.61 -13.88
C ASN A 316 -11.81 19.96 -13.23
N GLU A 317 -11.11 20.38 -12.17
CA GLU A 317 -11.25 21.71 -11.58
C GLU A 317 -10.69 22.79 -12.52
N ALA A 318 -9.58 22.53 -13.22
CA ALA A 318 -9.04 23.44 -14.24
C ALA A 318 -9.98 23.60 -15.46
N ARG A 319 -10.77 22.58 -15.81
CA ARG A 319 -11.82 22.67 -16.85
C ARG A 319 -13.04 23.52 -16.45
N GLY A 320 -13.16 23.90 -15.18
CA GLY A 320 -14.18 24.82 -14.69
C GLY A 320 -13.99 26.28 -15.15
N PHE A 321 -12.82 26.62 -15.69
CA PHE A 321 -12.59 27.90 -16.36
C PHE A 321 -13.11 27.83 -17.79
N SER A 322 -14.39 28.15 -17.98
CA SER A 322 -14.94 28.34 -19.33
C SER A 322 -14.30 29.57 -19.98
N ALA A 323 -13.62 29.36 -21.10
CA ALA A 323 -13.13 30.40 -21.97
C ALA A 323 -14.26 31.39 -22.34
N ILE A 324 -14.01 32.68 -22.17
CA ILE A 324 -14.81 33.74 -22.80
C ILE A 324 -14.72 33.48 -24.31
N LYS A 325 -15.84 33.20 -24.96
CA LYS A 325 -15.90 32.95 -26.41
C LYS A 325 -15.40 34.20 -27.16
N PRO A 326 -14.49 34.08 -28.14
CA PRO A 326 -14.28 35.16 -29.09
C PRO A 326 -15.51 35.30 -29.99
N GLY A 327 -15.81 36.55 -30.37
CA GLY A 327 -16.89 36.90 -31.29
C GLY A 327 -16.69 36.31 -32.70
N PRO A 328 -17.71 36.37 -33.56
CA PRO A 328 -17.91 35.45 -34.69
C PRO A 328 -17.08 35.77 -35.94
N ASP A 329 -15.80 36.15 -35.82
CA ASP A 329 -15.00 36.48 -37.02
C ASP A 329 -13.55 35.99 -37.06
N ASP A 330 -13.14 35.07 -36.19
CA ASP A 330 -11.81 34.44 -36.30
C ASP A 330 -11.89 33.01 -36.83
N ARG A 331 -11.37 32.85 -38.06
CA ARG A 331 -11.23 31.56 -38.74
C ARG A 331 -10.20 30.69 -38.03
N GLN A 332 -10.63 29.47 -37.71
CA GLN A 332 -9.81 28.27 -37.45
C GLN A 332 -8.59 28.43 -36.53
N SER A 333 -8.78 28.15 -35.24
CA SER A 333 -7.69 27.76 -34.34
C SER A 333 -8.15 26.65 -33.39
N GLY A 334 -7.97 25.40 -33.82
CA GLY A 334 -8.03 24.26 -32.90
C GLY A 334 -6.77 24.23 -32.06
N ILE A 335 -6.88 24.44 -30.74
CA ILE A 335 -5.76 24.34 -29.81
C ILE A 335 -5.29 22.88 -29.74
N ARG A 336 -4.06 22.60 -30.18
CA ARG A 336 -3.35 21.33 -29.91
C ARG A 336 -2.40 21.54 -28.75
N LEU A 337 -2.75 21.03 -27.58
CA LEU A 337 -1.86 21.01 -26.42
C LEU A 337 -0.84 19.86 -26.56
N ARG A 338 0.45 20.20 -26.56
CA ARG A 338 1.56 19.23 -26.40
C ARG A 338 2.08 19.34 -24.97
N PHE A 339 2.18 18.20 -24.29
CA PHE A 339 2.75 18.15 -22.94
C PHE A 339 4.11 17.44 -23.00
N SER A 340 5.14 18.06 -22.39
CA SER A 340 6.42 17.40 -22.08
C SER A 340 6.71 17.59 -20.59
N ALA A 341 7.00 16.51 -19.88
CA ALA A 341 7.45 16.55 -18.49
C ALA A 341 8.99 16.43 -18.46
N ASN A 342 9.66 17.42 -17.86
CA ASN A 342 11.09 17.38 -17.59
C ASN A 342 11.31 17.38 -16.07
N TYR A 343 12.19 16.51 -15.58
CA TYR A 343 12.54 16.39 -14.17
C TYR A 343 13.88 17.08 -13.91
N THR A 344 14.01 17.82 -12.81
CA THR A 344 15.32 18.28 -12.31
C THR A 344 15.33 18.17 -10.79
N ILE A 345 16.28 17.42 -10.24
CA ILE A 345 16.43 17.22 -8.79
C ILE A 345 17.40 18.28 -8.27
N SER A 346 16.94 19.13 -7.36
CA SER A 346 17.79 19.98 -6.53
C SER A 346 17.41 19.76 -5.06
N PHE A 347 18.41 19.70 -4.20
CA PHE A 347 18.31 19.28 -2.79
C PHE A 347 17.11 19.89 -2.05
N GLY A 348 16.23 19.03 -1.54
CA GLY A 348 15.28 19.35 -0.46
C GLY A 348 13.89 19.85 -0.83
N LEU A 349 13.57 20.07 -2.12
CA LEU A 349 12.23 20.45 -2.56
C LEU A 349 11.91 19.78 -3.91
N VAL A 350 10.84 18.98 -3.97
CA VAL A 350 10.29 18.51 -5.24
C VAL A 350 9.40 19.63 -5.79
N LEU A 351 9.94 20.42 -6.72
CA LEU A 351 9.16 21.42 -7.44
C LEU A 351 8.55 20.77 -8.68
N TYR A 352 7.21 20.73 -8.73
CA TYR A 352 6.48 20.41 -9.96
C TYR A 352 6.22 21.70 -10.72
N TYR A 353 6.72 21.79 -11.96
CA TYR A 353 6.32 22.85 -12.88
C TYR A 353 5.52 22.24 -14.04
N ILE A 354 4.38 22.84 -14.34
CA ILE A 354 3.61 22.57 -15.55
C ILE A 354 3.92 23.72 -16.50
N GLU A 355 4.71 23.45 -17.54
CA GLU A 355 4.99 24.43 -18.60
C GLU A 355 3.81 24.43 -19.58
N ILE A 356 2.87 25.36 -19.42
CA ILE A 356 1.82 25.60 -20.42
C ILE A 356 2.42 26.57 -21.45
N ARG A 357 2.88 26.05 -22.59
CA ARG A 357 3.31 26.90 -23.71
C ARG A 357 2.10 27.37 -24.49
N ASP A 358 1.56 28.50 -24.07
CA ASP A 358 0.97 29.45 -25.01
C ASP A 358 1.44 30.86 -24.63
N TYR A 359 1.74 31.67 -25.63
CA TYR A 359 2.38 33.00 -25.57
C TYR A 359 2.43 33.67 -24.17
N GLY A 360 3.52 33.45 -23.43
CA GLY A 360 4.05 34.42 -22.46
C GLY A 360 3.79 34.24 -20.96
N SER A 361 3.23 33.13 -20.46
CA SER A 361 3.01 32.96 -19.00
C SER A 361 3.60 31.67 -18.41
N ARG A 362 4.29 31.78 -17.26
CA ARG A 362 4.75 30.66 -16.42
C ARG A 362 3.94 30.65 -15.12
N VAL A 363 3.39 29.50 -14.73
CA VAL A 363 2.74 29.32 -13.42
C VAL A 363 3.68 28.51 -12.52
N LEU A 364 3.99 29.05 -11.34
CA LEU A 364 4.81 28.43 -10.30
C LEU A 364 3.90 27.88 -9.20
N PHE A 365 4.08 26.62 -8.85
CA PHE A 365 3.48 26.02 -7.66
C PHE A 365 4.59 25.76 -6.63
N GLN A 366 4.35 26.16 -5.38
CA GLN A 366 5.25 25.91 -4.26
C GLN A 366 4.45 25.23 -3.14
N GLU A 367 4.86 24.04 -2.72
CA GLU A 367 4.29 23.33 -1.58
C GLU A 367 5.17 23.55 -0.33
N MET A 368 4.54 23.92 0.79
CA MET A 368 5.12 23.75 2.14
C MET A 368 4.31 22.66 2.86
N VAL A 369 4.99 21.61 3.31
CA VAL A 369 4.38 20.54 4.10
C VAL A 369 4.47 20.90 5.58
N HIS A 370 3.36 21.38 6.17
CA HIS A 370 3.05 21.13 7.58
C HIS A 370 1.58 21.42 7.88
N LEU A 371 0.87 20.41 8.41
CA LEU A 371 -0.47 20.40 9.01
C LEU A 371 -1.60 21.04 8.16
N GLY A 372 -2.56 20.20 7.78
CA GLY A 372 -3.60 20.52 6.81
C GLY A 372 -4.31 21.86 7.03
N ILE A 373 -4.15 22.74 6.04
CA ILE A 373 -5.11 23.65 5.38
C ILE A 373 -4.29 24.29 4.23
N ILE A 374 -4.73 24.16 2.97
CA ILE A 374 -4.11 24.88 1.84
C ILE A 374 -4.94 26.12 1.57
N ASN A 375 -4.35 27.31 1.76
CA ASN A 375 -4.89 28.57 1.24
C ASN A 375 -4.29 28.83 -0.15
N ILE A 376 -5.16 29.06 -1.13
CA ILE A 376 -4.77 29.41 -2.51
C ILE A 376 -4.86 30.92 -2.65
N SER A 377 -3.75 31.61 -2.92
CA SER A 377 -3.77 33.01 -3.38
C SER A 377 -3.37 33.07 -4.86
N LEU A 378 -4.32 33.48 -5.70
CA LEU A 378 -4.08 33.88 -7.09
C LEU A 378 -3.70 35.36 -7.11
N SER A 379 -2.47 35.70 -7.49
CA SER A 379 -2.11 37.08 -7.84
C SER A 379 -2.07 37.23 -9.36
N CYS A 380 -3.09 37.84 -9.95
CA CYS A 380 -2.98 38.43 -11.28
C CYS A 380 -2.16 39.72 -11.16
N MET A 381 -1.03 39.82 -11.86
CA MET A 381 -0.38 41.10 -12.09
C MET A 381 -1.02 41.74 -13.32
N ASP A 382 -1.77 42.82 -13.11
CA ASP A 382 -2.29 43.71 -14.14
C ASP A 382 -1.14 44.28 -14.98
N VAL A 383 -1.26 44.19 -16.31
CA VAL A 383 -0.37 44.91 -17.24
C VAL A 383 -1.14 46.12 -17.78
N TRP A 384 -0.68 47.31 -17.40
CA TRP A 384 -1.10 48.59 -17.97
C TRP A 384 -0.44 48.84 -19.34
N SER A 385 -1.25 49.36 -20.25
CA SER A 385 -1.00 50.33 -21.34
C SER A 385 0.37 50.38 -22.04
N PHE A 386 0.38 50.29 -23.38
CA PHE A 386 0.90 51.36 -24.24
C PHE A 386 0.39 51.20 -25.69
N CYS A 387 -0.44 52.14 -26.14
CA CYS A 387 -0.58 52.57 -27.54
C CYS A 387 0.52 53.63 -27.76
N PRO A 388 1.13 53.85 -28.96
CA PRO A 388 0.38 54.41 -30.08
C PRO A 388 0.89 54.14 -31.53
N LYS A 389 -0.05 54.32 -32.48
CA LYS A 389 0.03 55.00 -33.79
C LYS A 389 0.90 54.47 -34.96
N ILE A 390 0.18 54.23 -36.06
CA ILE A 390 0.31 54.82 -37.42
C ILE A 390 1.70 54.71 -38.08
N MET A 391 1.83 53.91 -39.15
CA MET A 391 1.57 54.35 -40.53
C MET A 391 1.35 53.14 -41.44
#